data_AF-A0A8D0KZ93-F1
#
_entry.id   AF-A0A8D0KZ93-F1
#
_cell.length_a   1.000
_cell.length_b   1.000
_cell.length_c   1.000
_cell.angle_alpha   90.00
_cell.angle_beta   90.00
_cell.angle_gamma   90.00
#
_symmetry.space_group_name_H-M   'P 1'
#
loop_
_entity.id
_entity.type
_entity.pdbx_description
1 polymer ?
#
loop_
_entity_poly.entity_id
_entity_poly.type
_entity_poly.pdbx_seq_one_letter_code
_entity_poly.pdbx_strand_id
1 'polypeptide(L)'
;MDNTEKVGDSSCNDGVLLRMGLNDNKAGMQGLDKEKINKIIMEATKGSRFYENELKKDQQVNQRIEKMMQLKEKITKQQLLKAQLQVDKLVIELEQSRNLSSTIVHIDMDAFYAAVEMRDCPELKEKPVAVGSMSMLVRPNVKLLHKSVT
;
A
#
# COMPACT_ATOMS: atom_id res chain seq x y z
N MET A 1 36.02 -8.83 -12.53
CA MET A 1 35.36 -7.51 -12.55
C MET A 1 33.89 -7.79 -12.90
N ASP A 2 33.19 -8.64 -12.17
CA ASP A 2 32.57 -8.38 -10.86
C ASP A 2 32.09 -6.94 -10.68
N ASN A 3 30.84 -6.72 -11.07
CA ASN A 3 29.93 -5.70 -10.56
C ASN A 3 28.50 -6.19 -10.86
N THR A 4 28.06 -7.17 -10.07
CA THR A 4 26.63 -7.44 -9.93
C THR A 4 26.24 -6.80 -8.62
N GLU A 5 25.60 -5.65 -8.69
CA GLU A 5 25.01 -5.00 -7.53
C GLU A 5 24.12 -6.01 -6.82
N LYS A 6 24.43 -6.28 -5.56
CA LYS A 6 23.57 -7.05 -4.67
C LYS A 6 22.25 -6.28 -4.57
N VAL A 7 21.22 -6.79 -5.23
CA VAL A 7 19.84 -6.41 -4.94
C VAL A 7 19.66 -6.67 -3.45
N GLY A 8 19.46 -5.58 -2.71
CA GLY A 8 19.37 -5.60 -1.25
C GLY A 8 18.36 -6.64 -0.82
N ASP A 9 18.87 -7.66 -0.15
CA ASP A 9 18.10 -8.55 0.68
C ASP A 9 17.51 -7.67 1.78
N SER A 10 16.28 -7.19 1.58
CA SER A 10 15.50 -6.53 2.61
C SER A 10 15.13 -7.60 3.62
N SER A 11 16.10 -7.91 4.47
CA SER A 11 15.99 -8.82 5.58
C SER A 11 14.78 -8.39 6.40
N CYS A 12 13.88 -9.35 6.60
CA CYS A 12 12.71 -9.27 7.44
C CYS A 12 13.12 -9.14 8.92
N ASN A 13 13.67 -8.00 9.29
CA ASN A 13 13.91 -7.61 10.67
C ASN A 13 13.01 -6.42 11.00
N ASP A 14 11.73 -6.71 11.20
CA ASP A 14 11.02 -6.31 12.40
C ASP A 14 9.64 -6.97 12.39
N GLY A 15 9.15 -7.40 13.56
CA GLY A 15 7.89 -8.13 13.74
C GLY A 15 6.61 -7.32 13.45
N VAL A 16 6.63 -6.47 12.43
CA VAL A 16 5.50 -5.68 11.98
C VAL A 16 4.64 -6.55 11.07
N LEU A 17 3.44 -6.85 11.55
CA LEU A 17 2.43 -7.55 10.77
C LEU A 17 2.05 -6.69 9.56
N LEU A 18 2.27 -7.18 8.33
CA LEU A 18 2.19 -6.41 7.09
C LEU A 18 0.80 -5.77 6.90
N ARG A 19 -0.25 -6.45 7.38
CA ARG A 19 -1.64 -5.96 7.32
C ARG A 19 -2.01 -4.93 8.37
N MET A 20 -1.25 -4.82 9.45
CA MET A 20 -1.51 -3.87 10.53
C MET A 20 -0.55 -2.70 10.56
N GLY A 21 0.60 -2.81 9.90
CA GLY A 21 1.54 -1.72 9.75
C GLY A 21 0.91 -0.52 9.03
N LEU A 22 1.52 0.64 9.25
CA LEU A 22 1.20 1.87 8.56
C LEU A 22 1.28 1.67 7.05
N ASN A 23 0.19 1.93 6.35
CA ASN A 23 0.17 2.05 4.91
C ASN A 23 0.37 3.50 4.51
N ASP A 24 1.54 3.82 3.96
CA ASP A 24 1.95 5.17 3.56
C ASP A 24 1.80 5.44 2.06
N ASN A 25 1.15 4.55 1.30
CA ASN A 25 0.91 4.73 -0.14
C ASN A 25 -0.18 5.79 -0.44
N LYS A 26 -0.22 6.86 0.34
CA LYS A 26 -1.21 7.94 0.24
C LYS A 26 -0.48 9.30 0.20
N ALA A 27 -1.05 10.24 -0.54
CA ALA A 27 -0.55 11.62 -0.57
C ALA A 27 -0.50 12.24 0.84
N GLY A 28 0.60 12.95 1.14
CA GLY A 28 0.82 13.59 2.43
C GLY A 28 1.32 12.67 3.54
N MET A 29 1.78 11.45 3.22
CA MET A 29 2.37 10.50 4.18
C MET A 29 3.89 10.37 4.02
N GLN A 30 4.51 11.23 3.21
CA GLN A 30 5.94 11.19 2.95
C GLN A 30 6.74 11.65 4.19
N GLY A 31 7.85 10.98 4.48
CA GLY A 31 8.77 11.36 5.56
C GLY A 31 8.32 10.97 6.97
N LEU A 32 7.29 10.13 7.12
CA LEU A 32 6.87 9.60 8.41
C LEU A 32 7.84 8.54 8.96
N ASP A 33 8.07 8.56 10.27
CA ASP A 33 8.81 7.53 10.98
C ASP A 33 7.93 6.27 11.13
N LYS A 34 8.07 5.36 10.17
CA LYS A 34 7.30 4.11 10.11
C LYS A 34 7.55 3.22 11.32
N GLU A 35 8.78 3.16 11.82
CA GLU A 35 9.14 2.28 12.93
C GLU A 35 8.44 2.74 14.21
N LYS A 36 8.53 4.04 14.52
CA LYS A 36 7.84 4.64 15.68
C LYS A 36 6.32 4.45 15.59
N ILE A 37 5.72 4.73 14.44
CA ILE A 37 4.27 4.59 14.25
C ILE A 37 3.83 3.13 14.35
N ASN A 38 4.55 2.21 13.71
CA ASN A 38 4.23 0.77 13.77
C ASN A 38 4.37 0.21 15.19
N LYS A 39 5.33 0.71 15.97
CA LYS A 39 5.46 0.34 17.39
C LYS A 39 4.23 0.75 18.19
N ILE A 40 3.73 1.97 17.99
CA ILE A 40 2.49 2.45 18.64
C ILE A 40 1.29 1.60 18.23
N ILE A 41 1.13 1.31 16.93
CA ILE A 41 0.03 0.47 16.43
C ILE A 41 0.10 -0.93 17.03
N MET A 42 1.30 -1.51 17.11
CA MET A 42 1.50 -2.84 17.64
C MET A 42 1.19 -2.90 19.14
N GLU A 43 1.67 -1.92 19.91
CA GLU A 43 1.38 -1.80 21.34
C GLU A 43 -0.13 -1.67 21.61
N ALA A 44 -0.83 -0.85 20.81
CA ALA A 44 -2.27 -0.64 20.97
C ALA A 44 -3.14 -1.84 20.57
N THR A 45 -2.62 -2.76 19.73
CA THR A 45 -3.46 -3.79 19.10
C THR A 45 -3.11 -5.22 19.54
N LYS A 46 -1.90 -5.46 20.05
CA LYS A 46 -1.41 -6.79 20.44
C LYS A 46 -2.32 -7.45 21.48
N GLY A 47 -2.67 -8.72 21.24
CA GLY A 47 -3.53 -9.51 22.13
C GLY A 47 -5.05 -9.32 21.89
N SER A 48 -5.44 -8.48 20.93
CA SER A 48 -6.85 -8.39 20.51
C SER A 48 -7.26 -9.56 19.61
N ARG A 49 -8.57 -9.86 19.57
CA ARG A 49 -9.13 -10.81 18.58
C ARG A 49 -8.87 -10.38 17.14
N PHE A 50 -8.82 -9.08 16.89
CA PHE A 50 -8.48 -8.52 15.59
C PHE A 50 -7.03 -8.86 15.20
N TYR A 51 -6.08 -8.65 16.12
CA TYR A 51 -4.67 -9.00 15.93
C TYR A 51 -4.48 -10.49 15.59
N GLU A 52 -5.11 -11.40 16.33
CA GLU A 52 -5.04 -12.84 16.06
C GLU A 52 -5.59 -13.21 14.67
N ASN A 53 -6.64 -12.52 14.23
CA ASN A 53 -7.23 -12.74 12.92
C ASN A 53 -6.31 -12.22 11.80
N GLU A 54 -5.70 -11.05 11.97
CA GLU A 54 -4.74 -10.52 10.99
C GLU A 54 -3.48 -11.41 10.91
N LEU A 55 -3.01 -11.98 12.03
CA LEU A 55 -1.93 -12.98 12.04
C LEU A 55 -2.28 -14.20 11.17
N LYS A 56 -3.49 -14.74 11.33
CA LYS A 56 -3.96 -15.88 10.53
C LYS A 56 -4.02 -15.53 9.03
N LYS A 57 -4.50 -14.33 8.69
CA LYS A 57 -4.56 -13.88 7.28
C LYS A 57 -3.18 -13.67 6.68
N ASP A 58 -2.23 -13.14 7.44
CA ASP A 58 -0.84 -12.97 6.98
C ASP A 58 -0.17 -14.31 6.73
N GLN A 59 -0.36 -15.29 7.62
CA GLN A 59 0.10 -16.66 7.38
C GLN A 59 -0.49 -17.26 6.10
N GLN A 60 -1.78 -17.06 5.84
CA GLN A 60 -2.43 -17.54 4.62
C GLN A 60 -1.87 -16.88 3.36
N VAL A 61 -1.57 -15.57 3.40
CA VAL A 61 -0.92 -14.86 2.30
C VAL A 61 0.48 -15.41 2.06
N ASN A 62 1.27 -15.59 3.12
CA ASN A 62 2.64 -16.12 3.02
C ASN A 62 2.65 -17.52 2.42
N GLN A 63 1.75 -18.41 2.86
CA GLN A 63 1.57 -19.73 2.24
C GLN A 63 1.22 -19.65 0.74
N ARG A 64 0.42 -18.66 0.33
CA ARG A 64 0.10 -18.45 -1.08
C ARG A 64 1.31 -17.96 -1.87
N ILE A 65 2.12 -17.07 -1.29
CA ILE A 65 3.37 -16.59 -1.89
C ILE A 65 4.34 -17.75 -2.05
N GLU A 66 4.55 -18.57 -1.02
CA GLU A 66 5.41 -19.75 -1.08
C GLU A 66 4.98 -20.71 -2.20
N LYS A 67 3.69 -21.03 -2.29
CA LYS A 67 3.16 -21.85 -3.38
C LYS A 67 3.44 -21.23 -4.76
N MET A 68 3.28 -19.91 -4.88
CA MET A 68 3.57 -19.20 -6.13
C MET A 68 5.06 -19.25 -6.48
N MET A 69 5.95 -19.11 -5.49
CA MET A 69 7.40 -19.20 -5.68
C MET A 69 7.82 -20.62 -6.11
N GLN A 70 7.26 -21.66 -5.49
CA GLN A 70 7.51 -23.05 -5.90
C GLN A 70 7.01 -23.34 -7.32
N LEU A 71 5.89 -22.75 -7.74
CA LEU A 71 5.41 -22.87 -9.11
C LEU A 71 6.35 -22.16 -10.08
N LYS A 72 6.83 -20.96 -9.72
CA LYS A 72 7.77 -20.17 -10.52
C LYS A 72 9.08 -20.94 -10.77
N GLU A 73 9.61 -21.64 -9.77
CA GLU A 73 10.83 -22.44 -9.90
C GLU A 73 10.71 -23.60 -10.90
N LYS A 74 9.49 -24.13 -11.09
CA LYS A 74 9.22 -25.22 -12.03
C LYS A 74 9.07 -24.76 -13.48
N ILE A 75 9.01 -23.45 -13.73
CA ILE A 75 8.83 -22.90 -15.07
C ILE A 75 10.13 -23.08 -15.87
N THR A 76 10.03 -23.74 -17.02
CA THR A 76 11.19 -23.94 -17.90
C THR A 76 11.43 -22.72 -18.79
N LYS A 77 12.67 -22.53 -19.24
CA LYS A 77 13.02 -21.46 -20.21
C LYS A 77 12.19 -21.56 -21.50
N GLN A 78 11.87 -22.77 -21.96
CA GLN A 78 11.04 -22.98 -23.15
C GLN A 78 9.59 -22.55 -22.93
N GLN A 79 9.00 -22.87 -21.78
CA GLN A 79 7.66 -22.40 -21.41
C GLN A 79 7.62 -20.88 -21.29
N LEU A 80 8.65 -20.29 -20.69
CA LEU A 80 8.78 -18.85 -20.57
C LEU A 80 8.88 -18.18 -21.95
N LEU A 81 9.69 -18.71 -22.87
CA LEU A 81 9.81 -18.20 -24.23
C LEU A 81 8.48 -18.30 -24.99
N LYS A 82 7.77 -19.42 -24.86
CA LYS A 82 6.43 -19.60 -25.45
C LYS A 82 5.43 -18.58 -24.90
N ALA A 83 5.41 -18.38 -23.59
CA ALA A 83 4.55 -17.40 -22.94
C ALA A 83 4.89 -15.98 -23.38
N GLN A 84 6.18 -15.64 -23.50
CA GLN A 84 6.63 -14.35 -24.00
C GLN A 84 6.10 -14.08 -25.41
N LEU A 85 6.25 -15.02 -26.35
CA LEU A 85 5.72 -14.87 -27.71
C LEU A 85 4.19 -14.67 -27.75
N GLN A 86 3.45 -15.35 -26.87
CA GLN A 86 2.00 -15.18 -26.76
C GLN A 86 1.62 -13.82 -26.20
N VAL A 87 2.33 -13.35 -25.17
CA VAL A 87 2.12 -12.03 -24.56
C VAL A 87 2.50 -10.92 -25.53
N ASP A 88 3.62 -11.05 -26.26
CA ASP A 88 4.06 -10.05 -27.23
C ASP A 88 3.03 -9.86 -28.35
N LYS A 89 2.43 -10.95 -28.83
CA LYS A 89 1.34 -10.88 -29.81
C LYS A 89 0.14 -10.09 -29.25
N LEU A 90 -0.25 -10.36 -28.01
CA LEU A 90 -1.34 -9.64 -27.34
C LEU A 90 -0.99 -8.15 -27.15
N VAL A 91 0.25 -7.84 -26.78
CA VAL A 91 0.72 -6.45 -26.64
C VAL A 91 0.60 -5.73 -27.98
N ILE A 92 1.03 -6.36 -29.09
CA ILE A 92 0.89 -5.77 -30.43
C ILE A 92 -0.58 -5.46 -30.73
N GLU A 93 -1.51 -6.38 -30.46
CA GLU A 93 -2.95 -6.19 -30.68
C GLU A 93 -3.52 -5.03 -29.81
N LEU A 94 -3.11 -4.94 -28.55
CA LEU A 94 -3.51 -3.86 -27.63
C LEU A 94 -2.96 -2.50 -28.06
N GLU A 95 -1.72 -2.46 -28.53
CA GLU A 95 -1.08 -1.24 -29.03
C GLU A 95 -1.71 -0.76 -30.34
N GLN A 96 -2.03 -1.68 -31.25
CA GLN A 96 -2.73 -1.36 -32.50
C GLN A 96 -4.13 -0.78 -32.26
N SER A 97 -4.80 -1.23 -31.19
CA SER A 97 -6.13 -0.74 -30.81
C SER A 97 -6.10 0.42 -29.80
N ARG A 98 -4.90 0.95 -29.48
CA ARG A 98 -4.76 2.08 -28.54
C ARG A 98 -5.45 3.32 -29.11
N ASN A 99 -6.51 3.74 -28.42
CA ASN A 99 -7.25 4.93 -28.78
C ASN A 99 -6.84 6.14 -27.92
N LEU A 100 -6.27 7.17 -28.56
CA LEU A 100 -5.87 8.44 -27.93
C LEU A 100 -6.78 9.62 -28.32
N SER A 101 -7.91 9.38 -28.99
CA SER A 101 -8.83 10.44 -29.44
C SER A 101 -9.62 11.08 -28.30
N SER A 102 -9.72 10.39 -27.15
CA SER A 102 -10.53 10.83 -26.02
C SER A 102 -9.66 11.53 -24.98
N THR A 103 -10.11 12.68 -24.52
CA THR A 103 -9.59 13.30 -23.29
C THR A 103 -10.39 12.77 -22.11
N ILE A 104 -9.75 11.97 -21.27
CA ILE A 104 -10.36 11.44 -20.04
C ILE A 104 -9.93 12.31 -18.87
N VAL A 105 -10.90 12.85 -18.12
CA VAL A 105 -10.66 13.69 -16.95
C VAL A 105 -11.09 12.93 -15.70
N HIS A 106 -10.19 12.80 -14.73
CA HIS A 106 -10.47 12.28 -13.40
C HIS A 106 -10.38 13.42 -12.39
N ILE A 107 -11.47 13.68 -11.66
CA ILE A 107 -11.53 14.70 -10.62
C ILE A 107 -11.62 14.00 -9.27
N ASP A 108 -10.64 14.24 -8.40
CA ASP A 108 -10.63 13.76 -7.02
C ASP A 108 -10.62 14.96 -6.06
N MET A 109 -11.41 14.87 -4.99
CA MET A 109 -11.59 15.95 -4.02
C MET A 109 -10.60 15.79 -2.88
N ASP A 110 -9.74 16.80 -2.67
CA ASP A 110 -8.73 16.80 -1.61
C ASP A 110 -9.35 16.65 -0.22
N ALA A 111 -9.02 15.54 0.46
CA ALA A 111 -9.48 15.22 1.81
C ALA A 111 -11.00 15.46 2.02
N PHE A 112 -11.81 15.14 1.02
CA PHE A 112 -13.22 15.56 0.87
C PHE A 112 -14.01 15.79 2.16
N TYR A 113 -14.23 14.74 2.97
CA TYR A 113 -15.03 14.88 4.19
C TYR A 113 -14.39 15.82 5.21
N ALA A 114 -13.07 15.74 5.43
CA ALA A 114 -12.39 16.64 6.35
C ALA A 114 -12.40 18.10 5.82
N ALA A 115 -12.35 18.29 4.51
CA ALA A 115 -12.45 19.61 3.89
C ALA A 115 -13.85 20.24 4.07
N VAL A 116 -14.92 19.44 4.03
CA VAL A 116 -16.29 19.90 4.34
C VAL A 116 -16.38 20.34 5.80
N GLU A 117 -15.91 19.53 6.75
CA GLU A 117 -15.90 19.89 8.17
C GLU A 117 -15.06 21.16 8.44
N MET A 118 -13.91 21.32 7.77
CA MET A 118 -13.07 22.52 7.86
C MET A 118 -13.70 23.77 7.21
N ARG A 119 -14.60 23.60 6.24
CA ARG A 119 -15.37 24.69 5.65
C ARG A 119 -16.43 25.18 6.63
N ASP A 120 -17.15 24.25 7.24
CA ASP A 120 -18.30 24.54 8.10
C ASP A 120 -17.85 24.96 9.51
N CYS A 121 -16.71 24.45 9.99
CA CYS A 121 -16.05 24.81 11.25
C CYS A 121 -14.61 25.30 10.97
N PRO A 122 -14.40 26.59 10.63
CA PRO A 122 -13.10 27.12 10.21
C PRO A 122 -11.96 26.97 11.22
N GLU A 123 -12.24 26.88 12.51
CA GLU A 123 -11.26 26.64 13.58
C GLU A 123 -10.55 25.28 13.48
N LEU A 124 -11.09 24.35 12.67
CA LEU A 124 -10.47 23.06 12.40
C LEU A 124 -9.35 23.16 11.35
N LYS A 125 -9.26 24.27 10.59
CA LYS A 125 -8.27 24.42 9.51
C LYS A 125 -6.83 24.32 9.98
N GLU A 126 -6.56 24.77 11.19
CA GLU A 126 -5.22 24.75 11.80
C GLU A 126 -4.94 23.50 12.66
N LYS A 127 -5.88 22.54 12.68
CA LYS A 127 -5.81 21.37 13.54
C LYS A 127 -5.65 20.07 12.73
N PRO A 128 -4.93 19.08 13.28
CA PRO A 128 -4.96 17.74 12.72
C PRO A 128 -6.34 17.12 13.00
N VAL A 129 -7.10 16.81 11.96
CA VAL A 129 -8.47 16.28 12.09
C VAL A 129 -8.69 15.05 11.24
N ALA A 130 -9.58 14.17 11.71
CA ALA A 130 -10.10 13.06 10.94
C ALA A 130 -11.61 12.92 11.13
N VAL A 131 -12.30 12.54 10.07
CA VAL A 131 -13.74 12.29 10.09
C VAL A 131 -14.00 10.81 10.34
N GLY A 132 -14.86 10.49 11.30
CA GLY A 132 -15.22 9.11 11.68
C GLY A 132 -15.60 9.00 13.15
N SER A 133 -15.29 7.86 13.76
CA SER A 133 -15.45 7.59 15.18
C SER A 133 -14.18 6.96 15.77
N MET A 134 -14.16 6.70 17.07
CA MET A 134 -13.06 5.96 17.71
C MET A 134 -12.92 4.52 17.20
N SER A 135 -13.98 3.95 16.60
CA SER A 135 -13.93 2.62 16.02
C SER A 135 -13.32 2.60 14.62
N MET A 136 -13.55 3.64 13.82
CA MET A 136 -13.08 3.69 12.43
C MET A 136 -13.02 5.12 11.90
N LEU A 137 -11.93 5.44 11.20
CA LEU A 137 -11.74 6.71 10.51
C LEU A 137 -12.02 6.55 9.02
N VAL A 138 -12.68 7.55 8.42
CA VAL A 138 -13.02 7.56 6.99
C VAL A 138 -11.93 8.28 6.20
N ARG A 139 -11.64 9.53 6.56
CA ARG A 139 -10.58 10.33 5.94
C ARG A 139 -10.02 11.38 6.91
N PRO A 140 -8.69 11.46 7.07
CA PRO A 140 -8.02 12.57 7.74
C PRO A 140 -7.73 13.75 6.80
N ASN A 141 -7.53 14.94 7.37
CA ASN A 141 -6.97 16.08 6.65
C ASN A 141 -5.45 15.95 6.48
N VAL A 142 -4.89 16.71 5.54
CA VAL A 142 -3.45 16.66 5.21
C VAL A 142 -2.57 17.02 6.42
N LYS A 143 -3.00 17.95 7.29
CA LYS A 143 -2.25 18.33 8.49
C LYS A 143 -2.10 17.17 9.48
N LEU A 144 -3.10 16.30 9.64
CA LEU A 144 -2.96 15.09 10.45
C LEU A 144 -1.94 14.13 9.82
N LEU A 145 -1.95 13.98 8.50
CA LEU A 145 -1.03 13.07 7.80
C LEU A 145 0.44 13.48 7.95
N HIS A 146 0.74 14.79 8.02
CA HIS A 146 2.10 15.31 8.24
C HIS A 146 2.54 15.34 9.71
N LYS A 147 1.62 15.38 10.69
CA LYS A 147 1.98 15.57 12.11
C LYS A 147 2.53 14.33 12.82
N SER A 148 2.58 13.17 12.18
CA SER A 148 3.21 11.99 12.77
C SER A 148 4.76 12.03 12.77
N VAL A 149 5.36 13.19 12.43
CA VAL A 149 6.82 13.42 12.32
C VAL A 149 7.44 14.14 13.55
N THR A 150 6.65 14.63 14.50
CA THR A 150 7.18 15.30 15.72
C THR A 150 6.75 14.53 16.97
#